data_AF-A0A379W2M1-F1
#
_entry.id   AF-A0A379W2M1-F1
#
_cell.length_a   1.000
_cell.length_b   1.000
_cell.length_c   1.000
_cell.angle_alpha   90.00
_cell.angle_beta   90.00
_cell.angle_gamma   90.00
#
_symmetry.space_group_name_H-M   'P 1'
#
loop_
_entity.id
_entity.type
_entity.pdbx_description
1 polymer ?
#
loop_
_entity_poly.entity_id
_entity_poly.type
_entity_poly.pdbx_seq_one_letter_code
_entity_poly.pdbx_strand_id
1 'polypeptide(L)'
;MLALIVFAFTISVYSSATVLPGSLHLAPIAIADMDQSQLSNRIVNSFYRPWFLPPEMITATEMDAGLDAGRYTFAVNIPPNFQRDVLAGRQPDIQVNVDATRMSQAFTGNSYIQNIISGEVNSFVARARGDNVQPVSLEIRMRLTQIWTRRGLAA
;
A
#
# COMPACT_ATOMS: atom_id res chain seq x y z
N MET A 1 32.67 4.07 -19.70
CA MET A 1 31.21 3.95 -19.88
C MET A 1 30.52 3.10 -18.81
N LEU A 2 31.10 1.97 -18.37
CA LEU A 2 30.51 1.14 -17.30
C LEU A 2 30.33 1.87 -15.95
N ALA A 3 31.25 2.79 -15.60
CA ALA A 3 31.16 3.58 -14.38
C ALA A 3 29.94 4.52 -14.33
N LEU A 4 29.51 5.07 -15.48
CA LEU A 4 28.31 5.92 -15.57
C LEU A 4 27.01 5.12 -15.38
N ILE A 5 26.99 3.86 -15.81
CA ILE A 5 25.83 2.98 -15.65
C ILE A 5 25.68 2.58 -14.18
N VAL A 6 26.76 2.19 -13.51
CA VAL A 6 26.74 1.87 -12.07
C VAL A 6 26.38 3.11 -11.23
N PHE A 7 26.90 4.28 -11.62
CA PHE A 7 26.55 5.55 -10.98
C PHE A 7 25.07 5.92 -11.18
N ALA A 8 24.52 5.76 -12.39
CA ALA A 8 23.11 6.00 -12.67
C ALA A 8 22.17 5.01 -11.95
N PHE A 9 22.54 3.72 -11.87
CA PHE A 9 21.77 2.73 -11.11
C PHE A 9 21.83 2.98 -9.59
N THR A 10 22.99 3.39 -9.07
CA THR A 10 23.14 3.67 -7.64
C THR A 10 22.43 4.97 -7.26
N ILE A 11 22.54 6.03 -8.06
CA ILE A 11 21.81 7.29 -7.84
C ILE A 11 20.31 7.11 -8.07
N SER A 12 19.86 6.28 -9.00
CA SER A 12 18.42 6.01 -9.17
C SER A 12 17.81 5.34 -7.93
N VAL A 13 18.60 4.56 -7.18
CA VAL A 13 18.16 3.95 -5.91
C VAL A 13 18.33 4.94 -4.75
N TYR A 14 19.41 5.73 -4.72
CA TYR A 14 19.71 6.69 -3.64
C TYR A 14 18.91 8.00 -3.72
N SER A 15 18.48 8.40 -4.92
CA SER A 15 17.65 9.61 -5.16
C SER A 15 16.22 9.45 -4.66
N SER A 16 15.84 8.27 -4.18
CA SER A 16 14.55 8.03 -3.52
C SER A 16 14.44 8.70 -2.15
N ALA A 17 15.54 9.25 -1.61
CA ALA A 17 15.59 9.82 -0.26
C ALA A 17 15.61 11.36 -0.19
N THR A 18 15.66 12.08 -1.32
CA THR A 18 15.87 13.54 -1.25
C THR A 18 15.10 14.32 -2.30
N VAL A 19 13.78 14.44 -2.15
CA VAL A 19 13.07 15.59 -2.71
C VAL A 19 11.99 16.06 -1.73
N LEU A 20 12.23 17.21 -1.09
CA LEU A 20 11.19 18.03 -0.47
C LEU A 20 10.73 19.05 -1.51
N PRO A 21 9.50 18.96 -2.05
CA PRO A 21 8.82 20.15 -2.54
C PRO A 21 7.32 20.14 -2.17
N GLY A 22 6.95 20.94 -1.18
CA GLY A 22 5.55 21.13 -0.75
C GLY A 22 4.99 19.93 0.04
N SER A 23 4.45 20.19 1.22
CA SER A 23 3.87 19.12 2.04
C SER A 23 2.59 18.58 1.40
N LEU A 24 2.61 17.33 0.95
CA LEU A 24 1.37 16.59 0.65
C LEU A 24 0.61 16.41 1.96
N HIS A 25 -0.60 16.96 2.04
CA HIS A 25 -1.44 16.86 3.23
C HIS A 25 -2.85 16.48 2.82
N LEU A 26 -3.32 15.35 3.38
CA LEU A 26 -4.70 14.88 3.25
C LEU A 26 -5.19 14.79 1.80
N ALA A 27 -4.34 14.30 0.91
CA ALA A 27 -4.74 14.07 -0.48
C ALA A 27 -5.78 12.94 -0.55
N PRO A 28 -6.96 13.16 -1.16
CA PRO A 28 -7.90 12.09 -1.42
C PRO A 28 -7.37 11.18 -2.53
N ILE A 29 -7.39 9.88 -2.26
CA ILE A 29 -6.89 8.82 -3.13
C ILE A 29 -7.96 7.74 -3.30
N ALA A 30 -8.08 7.21 -4.50
CA ALA A 30 -8.92 6.07 -4.80
C ALA A 30 -8.09 4.91 -5.35
N ILE A 31 -8.52 3.68 -5.06
CA ILE A 31 -7.80 2.46 -5.45
C ILE A 31 -8.76 1.50 -6.14
N ALA A 32 -8.40 1.10 -7.36
CA ALA A 32 -8.99 -0.01 -8.08
C ALA A 32 -8.13 -1.26 -7.87
N ASP A 33 -8.59 -2.16 -7.01
CA ASP A 33 -7.90 -3.42 -6.71
C ASP A 33 -8.53 -4.58 -7.51
N MET A 34 -7.84 -5.00 -8.58
CA MET A 34 -8.23 -6.16 -9.38
C MET A 34 -7.56 -7.46 -8.91
N ASP A 35 -6.62 -7.40 -7.96
CA ASP A 35 -5.88 -8.56 -7.45
C ASP A 35 -6.55 -9.18 -6.23
N GLN A 36 -7.14 -8.37 -5.35
CA GLN A 36 -7.83 -8.80 -4.11
C GLN A 36 -7.02 -9.76 -3.24
N SER A 37 -5.70 -9.60 -3.28
CA SER A 37 -4.71 -10.44 -2.62
C SER A 37 -4.28 -9.88 -1.26
N GLN A 38 -3.44 -10.62 -0.54
CA GLN A 38 -2.89 -10.11 0.72
C GLN A 38 -1.95 -8.92 0.48
N LEU A 39 -1.14 -8.96 -0.57
CA LEU A 39 -0.21 -7.89 -0.91
C LEU A 39 -0.95 -6.59 -1.31
N SER A 40 -1.95 -6.69 -2.18
CA SER A 40 -2.78 -5.54 -2.59
C SER A 40 -3.49 -4.92 -1.40
N ASN A 41 -4.11 -5.72 -0.53
CA ASN A 41 -4.73 -5.23 0.70
C ASN A 41 -3.72 -4.52 1.63
N ARG A 42 -2.48 -5.01 1.73
CA ARG A 42 -1.44 -4.31 2.52
C ARG A 42 -1.07 -2.95 1.92
N ILE A 43 -0.99 -2.86 0.59
CA ILE A 43 -0.78 -1.60 -0.12
C ILE A 43 -1.95 -0.64 0.10
N VAL A 44 -3.19 -1.11 0.02
CA VAL A 44 -4.38 -0.28 0.30
C VAL A 44 -4.31 0.28 1.73
N ASN A 45 -3.95 -0.56 2.70
CA ASN A 45 -3.88 -0.17 4.11
C ASN A 45 -2.66 0.71 4.47
N SER A 46 -1.67 0.87 3.58
CA SER A 46 -0.52 1.73 3.81
C SER A 46 -0.75 3.19 3.40
N PHE A 47 -1.90 3.50 2.78
CA PHE A 47 -2.33 4.87 2.54
C PHE A 47 -3.12 5.41 3.74
N TYR A 48 -2.42 6.12 4.62
CA TYR A 48 -3.01 6.70 5.82
C TYR A 48 -2.52 8.14 6.08
N ARG A 49 -3.16 8.77 7.08
CA ARG A 49 -2.83 10.11 7.54
C ARG A 49 -1.39 10.19 8.07
N PRO A 50 -0.67 11.31 7.89
CA PRO A 50 -1.15 12.64 7.51
C PRO A 50 -1.16 12.93 6.00
N TRP A 51 -0.59 12.05 5.19
CA TRP A 51 -0.32 12.31 3.77
C TRP A 51 -1.55 12.07 2.88
N PHE A 52 -2.24 10.96 3.11
CA PHE A 52 -3.43 10.58 2.35
C PHE A 52 -4.65 10.46 3.26
N LEU A 53 -5.83 10.71 2.69
CA LEU A 53 -7.08 10.25 3.29
C LEU A 53 -7.22 8.74 3.08
N PRO A 54 -8.00 8.04 3.92
CA PRO A 54 -8.31 6.64 3.69
C PRO A 54 -8.78 6.42 2.25
N PRO A 55 -8.23 5.43 1.54
CA PRO A 55 -8.53 5.23 0.14
C PRO A 55 -9.98 4.83 -0.07
N GLU A 56 -10.60 5.40 -1.10
CA GLU A 56 -11.89 4.93 -1.59
C GLU A 56 -11.68 3.76 -2.54
N MET A 57 -12.38 2.65 -2.30
CA MET A 57 -12.34 1.48 -3.20
C MET A 57 -13.29 1.73 -4.36
N ILE A 58 -12.74 1.70 -5.58
CA ILE A 58 -13.47 1.97 -6.82
C ILE A 58 -13.20 0.87 -7.85
N THR A 59 -13.97 0.83 -8.92
CA THR A 59 -13.65 0.01 -10.09
C THR A 59 -12.72 0.74 -11.04
N ALA A 60 -11.95 0.00 -11.86
CA ALA A 60 -11.05 0.60 -12.85
C ALA A 60 -11.79 1.51 -13.85
N THR A 61 -13.06 1.22 -14.13
CA THR A 61 -13.91 2.03 -15.03
C THR A 61 -14.37 3.34 -14.41
N GLU A 62 -14.39 3.45 -13.08
CA GLU A 62 -14.80 4.67 -12.37
C GLU A 62 -13.63 5.63 -12.14
N MET A 63 -12.38 5.16 -12.32
CA MET A 63 -11.15 5.94 -12.06
C MET A 63 -11.18 7.31 -12.74
N ASP A 64 -11.33 7.32 -14.07
CA ASP A 64 -11.28 8.56 -14.85
C ASP A 64 -12.47 9.47 -14.52
N ALA A 65 -13.67 8.90 -14.40
CA ALA A 65 -14.87 9.67 -14.07
C ALA A 65 -14.78 10.36 -12.70
N GLY A 66 -14.18 9.72 -11.70
CA GLY A 66 -14.01 10.34 -10.38
C GLY A 66 -12.83 11.30 -10.29
N LEU A 67 -11.80 11.17 -11.12
CA LEU A 67 -10.76 12.19 -11.30
C LEU A 67 -11.34 13.45 -11.94
N ASP A 68 -12.09 13.29 -13.04
CA ASP A 68 -12.73 14.39 -13.75
C ASP A 68 -13.77 15.12 -12.88
N ALA A 69 -14.47 14.37 -12.01
CA ALA A 69 -15.39 14.93 -11.03
C ALA A 69 -14.70 15.57 -9.81
N GLY A 70 -13.37 15.47 -9.69
CA GLY A 70 -12.60 16.01 -8.57
C GLY A 70 -12.88 15.32 -7.23
N ARG A 71 -13.42 14.09 -7.23
CA ARG A 71 -13.69 13.31 -6.01
C ARG A 71 -12.40 12.86 -5.32
N TYR A 72 -11.37 12.62 -6.12
CA TYR A 72 -10.03 12.28 -5.66
C TYR A 72 -8.99 12.90 -6.59
N THR A 73 -7.79 13.11 -6.06
CA THR A 73 -6.66 13.70 -6.82
C THR A 73 -5.76 12.60 -7.39
N PHE A 74 -5.80 11.41 -6.80
CA PHE A 74 -5.00 10.26 -7.19
C PHE A 74 -5.91 9.05 -7.37
N ALA A 75 -5.71 8.30 -8.44
CA ALA A 75 -6.35 7.01 -8.66
C ALA A 75 -5.29 5.95 -8.97
N VAL A 76 -5.25 4.87 -8.19
CA VAL A 76 -4.26 3.79 -8.35
C VAL A 76 -4.96 2.54 -8.86
N ASN A 77 -4.45 1.96 -9.94
CA ASN A 77 -4.93 0.69 -10.48
C ASN A 77 -3.94 -0.43 -10.19
N ILE A 78 -4.37 -1.44 -9.43
CA ILE A 78 -3.58 -2.64 -9.16
C ILE A 78 -4.00 -3.73 -10.16
N PRO A 79 -3.08 -4.21 -11.02
CA PRO A 79 -3.41 -5.17 -12.05
C PRO A 79 -3.79 -6.55 -11.47
N PRO A 80 -4.53 -7.39 -12.21
CA PRO A 80 -4.84 -8.73 -11.76
C PRO A 80 -3.57 -9.60 -11.69
N ASN A 81 -3.52 -10.51 -10.71
CA ASN A 81 -2.36 -11.38 -10.44
C ASN A 81 -1.10 -10.64 -9.96
N PHE A 82 -1.23 -9.40 -9.45
CA PHE A 82 -0.13 -8.59 -8.95
C PHE A 82 0.75 -9.35 -7.95
N GLN A 83 0.15 -9.95 -6.91
CA GLN A 83 0.92 -10.71 -5.92
C GLN A 83 1.68 -11.88 -6.53
N ARG A 84 1.06 -12.62 -7.46
CA ARG A 84 1.69 -13.76 -8.13
C ARG A 84 2.89 -13.31 -8.94
N ASP A 85 2.74 -12.22 -9.69
CA ASP A 85 3.79 -11.70 -10.56
C ASP A 85 4.97 -11.15 -9.75
N VAL A 86 4.72 -10.44 -8.64
CA VAL A 86 5.76 -10.02 -7.68
C VAL A 86 6.51 -11.22 -7.10
N LEU A 87 5.81 -12.26 -6.65
CA LEU A 87 6.43 -13.47 -6.09
C LEU A 87 7.21 -14.27 -7.14
N ALA A 88 6.78 -14.23 -8.39
CA ALA A 88 7.49 -14.81 -9.53
C ALA A 88 8.71 -13.99 -9.97
N GLY A 89 9.02 -12.88 -9.31
CA GLY A 89 10.11 -11.98 -9.67
C GLY A 89 9.85 -11.17 -10.94
N ARG A 90 8.58 -11.09 -11.39
CA ARG A 90 8.16 -10.20 -12.47
C ARG A 90 7.95 -8.79 -11.93
N GLN A 91 7.92 -7.81 -12.83
CA GLN A 91 7.68 -6.41 -12.51
C GLN A 91 6.30 -6.01 -13.06
N PRO A 92 5.22 -6.23 -12.29
CA PRO A 92 3.89 -5.78 -12.71
C PRO A 92 3.81 -4.25 -12.72
N ASP A 93 3.09 -3.70 -13.69
CA ASP A 93 2.92 -2.27 -13.87
C ASP A 93 1.70 -1.79 -13.06
N ILE A 94 1.93 -0.92 -12.08
CA ILE A 94 0.87 -0.22 -11.34
C ILE A 94 0.68 1.14 -12.00
N GLN A 95 -0.53 1.38 -12.49
CA GLN A 95 -0.89 2.65 -13.07
C GLN A 95 -1.38 3.62 -11.99
N VAL A 96 -0.84 4.83 -11.98
CA VAL A 96 -1.28 5.93 -11.12
C VAL A 96 -1.75 7.07 -12.01
N ASN A 97 -3.05 7.35 -11.97
CA ASN A 97 -3.66 8.50 -12.63
C ASN A 97 -3.72 9.67 -11.63
N VAL A 98 -3.42 10.88 -12.12
CA VAL A 98 -3.32 12.08 -11.29
C VAL A 98 -4.08 13.22 -11.93
N ASP A 99 -4.80 13.99 -11.11
CA ASP A 99 -5.34 15.27 -11.55
C ASP A 99 -4.21 16.31 -11.58
N ALA A 100 -3.82 16.68 -12.81
CA ALA A 100 -2.74 17.62 -13.08
C ALA A 100 -3.10 19.09 -12.81
N THR A 101 -4.34 19.43 -12.45
CA THR A 101 -4.71 20.80 -12.06
C THR A 101 -3.91 21.31 -10.87
N ARG A 102 -3.32 20.39 -10.08
CA ARG A 102 -2.43 20.68 -8.95
C ARG A 102 -1.02 20.07 -9.16
N MET A 103 -0.34 20.48 -10.24
CA MET A 103 0.95 19.90 -10.69
C MET A 103 2.00 19.66 -9.58
N SER A 104 2.22 20.59 -8.65
CA SER A 104 3.22 20.43 -7.59
C SER A 104 2.85 19.33 -6.59
N GLN A 105 1.57 19.24 -6.21
CA GLN A 105 1.08 18.20 -5.29
C GLN A 105 0.97 16.85 -5.99
N ALA A 106 0.60 16.84 -7.27
CA ALA A 106 0.55 15.64 -8.10
C ALA A 106 1.93 14.97 -8.21
N PHE A 107 2.98 15.75 -8.48
CA PHE A 107 4.34 15.23 -8.58
C PHE A 107 4.84 14.66 -7.23
N THR A 108 4.65 15.43 -6.15
CA THR A 108 5.03 14.99 -4.80
C THR A 108 4.23 13.75 -4.40
N GLY A 109 2.90 13.75 -4.56
CA GLY A 109 2.04 12.62 -4.21
C GLY A 109 2.35 11.35 -4.99
N ASN A 110 2.66 11.45 -6.29
CA ASN A 110 3.11 10.31 -7.09
C ASN A 110 4.40 9.69 -6.52
N SER A 111 5.37 10.52 -6.11
CA SER A 111 6.59 10.02 -5.46
C SER A 111 6.30 9.31 -4.12
N TYR A 112 5.40 9.85 -3.29
CA TYR A 112 4.97 9.18 -2.06
C TYR A 112 4.30 7.83 -2.33
N ILE A 113 3.37 7.78 -3.30
CA ILE A 113 2.68 6.55 -3.69
C ILE A 113 3.68 5.47 -4.11
N GLN A 114 4.64 5.83 -4.98
CA GLN A 114 5.67 4.89 -5.44
C GLN A 114 6.53 4.36 -4.28
N ASN A 115 6.94 5.23 -3.35
CA ASN A 115 7.75 4.83 -2.19
C ASN A 115 6.97 3.89 -1.25
N ILE A 116 5.70 4.20 -0.97
CA ILE A 116 4.83 3.38 -0.12
C ILE A 116 4.64 1.99 -0.75
N ILE A 117 4.28 1.93 -2.04
CA ILE A 117 4.06 0.68 -2.77
C ILE A 117 5.35 -0.15 -2.79
N SER A 118 6.48 0.46 -3.16
CA SER A 118 7.77 -0.23 -3.24
C SER A 118 8.21 -0.77 -1.88
N GLY A 119 7.97 -0.01 -0.80
CA GLY A 119 8.24 -0.45 0.57
C GLY A 119 7.40 -1.67 0.96
N GLU A 120 6.10 -1.65 0.69
CA GLU A 120 5.20 -2.78 0.98
C GLU A 120 5.59 -4.03 0.17
N VAL A 121 5.84 -3.88 -1.14
CA VAL A 121 6.30 -4.97 -2.01
C VAL A 121 7.61 -5.59 -1.50
N ASN A 122 8.62 -4.76 -1.22
CA ASN A 122 9.91 -5.24 -0.72
C ASN A 122 9.76 -5.96 0.62
N SER A 123 8.97 -5.40 1.55
CA SER A 123 8.71 -6.04 2.84
C SER A 123 7.97 -7.38 2.70
N PHE A 124 7.04 -7.48 1.74
CA PHE A 124 6.27 -8.69 1.48
C PHE A 124 7.16 -9.77 0.87
N VAL A 125 7.99 -9.43 -0.12
CA VAL A 125 8.96 -10.36 -0.72
C VAL A 125 9.99 -10.81 0.32
N ALA A 126 10.48 -9.90 1.17
CA ALA A 126 11.43 -10.26 2.23
C ALA A 126 10.82 -11.25 3.23
N ARG A 127 9.55 -11.06 3.63
CA ARG A 127 8.83 -12.01 4.49
C ARG A 127 8.56 -13.34 3.77
N ALA A 128 8.06 -13.32 2.54
CA ALA A 128 7.80 -14.53 1.77
C ALA A 128 9.06 -15.39 1.55
N ARG A 129 10.24 -14.76 1.44
CA ARG A 129 11.54 -15.46 1.38
C ARG A 129 12.03 -15.92 2.77
N GLY A 130 11.67 -15.22 3.83
CA GLY A 130 11.99 -15.57 5.23
C GLY A 130 11.07 -16.63 5.83
N ASP A 131 9.85 -16.79 5.33
CA ASP A 131 8.83 -17.77 5.75
C ASP A 131 9.11 -19.20 5.28
N ASN A 132 10.31 -19.48 4.74
CA ASN A 132 10.81 -20.85 4.60
C ASN A 132 11.27 -21.46 5.94
N VAL A 133 10.96 -20.79 7.06
CA VAL A 133 10.99 -21.35 8.41
C VAL A 133 9.53 -21.54 8.87
N GLN A 134 9.17 -22.79 9.13
CA GLN A 134 7.84 -23.36 9.30
C GLN A 134 6.80 -22.50 10.05
N PRO A 135 5.50 -22.62 9.67
CA PRO A 135 4.41 -21.86 10.28
C PRO A 135 4.25 -22.20 11.75
N VAL A 136 4.25 -21.19 12.61
CA VAL A 136 3.77 -21.32 13.99
C VAL A 136 2.30 -21.72 13.95
N SER A 137 1.99 -22.95 14.40
CA SER A 137 0.60 -23.36 14.63
C SER A 137 0.06 -22.58 15.82
N LEU A 138 -0.76 -21.57 15.57
CA LEU A 138 -1.49 -20.87 16.61
C LEU A 138 -2.68 -21.74 17.04
N GLU A 139 -2.47 -22.67 17.98
CA GLU A 139 -3.58 -23.30 18.69
C GLU A 139 -4.27 -22.26 19.59
N ILE A 140 -5.32 -21.64 19.07
CA ILE A 140 -6.18 -20.75 19.86
C ILE A 140 -6.99 -21.61 20.84
N ARG A 141 -6.50 -21.74 22.08
CA ARG A 141 -7.26 -22.38 23.17
C ARG A 141 -8.05 -21.32 23.93
N MET A 142 -9.31 -21.14 23.56
CA MET A 142 -10.26 -20.37 24.36
C MET A 142 -10.55 -21.13 25.66
N ARG A 143 -10.10 -20.61 26.81
CA ARG A 143 -10.57 -21.08 28.13
C ARG A 143 -11.58 -20.08 28.68
N LEU A 144 -12.85 -20.46 28.69
CA LEU A 144 -13.91 -19.74 29.37
C LEU A 144 -14.06 -20.29 30.80
N THR A 145 -13.41 -19.67 31.77
CA THR A 145 -13.70 -19.94 33.19
C THR A 145 -14.90 -19.11 33.62
N GLN A 146 -16.07 -19.74 33.59
CA GLN A 146 -17.31 -19.23 34.14
C GLN A 146 -17.30 -19.42 35.67
N ILE A 147 -17.07 -18.34 36.43
CA ILE A 147 -17.26 -18.35 37.89
C ILE A 147 -18.73 -18.02 38.17
N TRP A 148 -19.49 -19.05 38.53
CA TRP A 148 -20.82 -18.91 39.11
C TRP A 148 -20.67 -18.79 40.62
N THR A 149 -20.53 -17.57 41.16
CA THR A 149 -20.67 -17.38 42.61
C THR A 149 -22.14 -17.21 42.95
N ARG A 150 -22.75 -18.34 43.32
CA ARG A 150 -24.11 -18.46 43.82
C ARG A 150 -24.19 -17.91 45.26
N ARG A 151 -25.14 -17.00 45.47
CA ARG A 151 -25.95 -16.74 46.70
C ARG A 151 -25.26 -16.71 48.08
N GLY A 152 -25.61 -15.66 48.83
CA GLY A 152 -25.64 -15.69 50.30
C GLY A 152 -26.26 -14.45 50.90
N LEU A 153 -27.59 -14.44 51.07
CA LEU A 153 -28.32 -13.62 52.05
C LEU A 153 -27.99 -14.13 53.48
N ALA A 154 -28.17 -13.25 54.47
CA ALA A 154 -27.99 -13.37 55.93
C ALA A 154 -26.68 -12.74 56.44
N ALA A 155 -26.66 -11.81 57.40
CA ALA A 155 -27.66 -11.34 58.36
C ALA A 155 -27.40 -9.86 58.70
#